data_AF-A0A357K4E6-F1
#
_entry.id   AF-A0A357K4E6-F1
#
_cell.length_a   1.000
_cell.length_b   1.000
_cell.length_c   1.000
_cell.angle_alpha   90.00
_cell.angle_beta   90.00
_cell.angle_gamma   90.00
#
_symmetry.space_group_name_H-M   'P 1'
#
loop_
_entity.id
_entity.type
_entity.pdbx_description
1 polymer ?
#
loop_
_entity_poly.entity_id
_entity_poly.type
_entity_poly.pdbx_seq_one_letter_code
_entity_poly.pdbx_strand_id
1 'polypeptide(L)'
;MKRTLSAEAVARIERCHVYLLGRASGGDTLYGINTGFGDLATTRVDDLVGLQRNLLISHACGVGEALPAEVVKAMLLLKVKALSQGHSGVAVTTVQRLLDHWNADVLPVVPSQGSLGASGDLAPLAHLVLPLIGEGEVVMPDGRKLASADALRELNWPALELGPKEGLALINGTQMMLGTGMVALER
;
A
#
# COMPACT_ATOMS: atom_id res chain seq x y z
N MET A 1 6.63 -1.40 -21.05
CA MET A 1 6.99 0.03 -21.07
C MET A 1 7.08 0.53 -19.64
N LYS A 2 8.19 1.15 -19.24
CA LYS A 2 8.38 1.72 -17.89
C LYS A 2 7.38 2.86 -17.69
N ARG A 3 6.69 2.87 -16.55
CA ARG A 3 5.74 3.91 -16.15
C ARG A 3 6.37 4.86 -15.15
N THR A 4 6.01 6.13 -15.22
CA THR A 4 6.51 7.20 -14.33
C THR A 4 5.34 8.05 -13.84
N LEU A 5 5.51 8.69 -12.68
CA LEU A 5 4.58 9.71 -12.20
C LEU A 5 4.78 11.00 -13.01
N SER A 6 3.69 11.65 -13.40
CA SER A 6 3.78 12.99 -14.02
C SER A 6 4.16 14.04 -12.97
N ALA A 7 4.79 15.14 -13.41
CA ALA A 7 5.12 16.27 -12.53
C ALA A 7 3.87 16.82 -11.81
N GLU A 8 2.73 16.84 -12.50
CA GLU A 8 1.46 17.27 -11.91
C GLU A 8 0.98 16.32 -10.80
N ALA A 9 1.11 15.00 -11.00
CA ALA A 9 0.76 14.01 -9.98
C ALA A 9 1.67 14.14 -8.74
N VAL A 10 2.97 14.28 -8.96
CA VAL A 10 3.95 14.52 -7.87
C VAL A 10 3.55 15.76 -7.07
N ALA A 11 3.29 16.88 -7.75
CA ALA A 11 2.90 18.11 -7.07
C ALA A 11 1.58 17.97 -6.28
N ARG A 12 0.59 17.21 -6.78
CA ARG A 12 -0.66 16.92 -6.04
C ARG A 12 -0.40 16.11 -4.78
N ILE A 13 0.41 15.05 -4.88
CA ILE A 13 0.77 14.19 -3.74
C ILE A 13 1.49 15.02 -2.67
N GLU A 14 2.52 15.76 -3.05
CA GLU A 14 3.32 16.58 -2.13
C GLU A 14 2.48 17.62 -1.38
N ARG A 15 1.60 18.34 -2.09
CA ARG A 15 0.72 19.33 -1.44
C ARG A 15 -0.15 18.69 -0.36
N CYS A 16 -0.74 17.54 -0.64
CA CYS A 16 -1.59 16.83 0.32
C CYS A 16 -0.79 16.27 1.50
N HIS A 17 0.41 15.75 1.23
CA HIS A 17 1.30 15.22 2.25
C HIS A 17 1.77 16.32 3.21
N VAL A 18 2.24 17.46 2.69
CA VAL A 18 2.64 18.62 3.50
C VAL A 18 1.49 19.14 4.34
N TYR A 19 0.29 19.25 3.76
CA TYR A 19 -0.92 19.63 4.49
C TYR A 19 -1.19 18.67 5.67
N LEU A 20 -1.11 17.37 5.42
CA LEU A 20 -1.34 16.36 6.46
C LEU A 20 -0.31 16.45 7.58
N LEU A 21 0.97 16.56 7.25
CA LEU A 21 2.04 16.68 8.24
C LEU A 21 1.84 17.91 9.13
N GLY A 22 1.43 19.05 8.55
CA GLY A 22 1.10 20.25 9.31
C GLY A 22 -0.12 20.10 10.24
N ARG A 23 -1.06 19.20 9.92
CA ARG A 23 -2.21 18.89 10.78
C ARG A 23 -1.85 17.87 11.87
N ALA A 24 -1.00 16.91 11.54
CA ALA A 24 -0.54 15.86 12.44
C ALA A 24 0.36 16.40 13.57
N SER A 25 1.07 17.51 13.34
CA SER A 25 1.87 18.20 14.37
C SER A 25 1.04 19.07 15.32
N GLY A 26 -0.26 19.23 15.08
CA GLY A 26 -1.18 19.94 15.96
C GLY A 26 -1.67 19.12 17.16
N GLY A 27 -2.48 19.74 18.01
CA GLY A 27 -3.12 19.07 19.16
C GLY A 27 -4.39 18.28 18.81
N ASP A 28 -4.85 18.33 17.56
CA ASP A 28 -6.09 17.70 17.12
C ASP A 28 -5.99 16.17 17.15
N THR A 29 -7.08 15.52 17.54
CA THR A 29 -7.23 14.06 17.43
C THR A 29 -7.78 13.72 16.05
N LEU A 30 -7.00 13.01 15.23
CA LEU A 30 -7.29 12.73 13.83
C LEU A 30 -7.31 11.22 13.58
N TYR A 31 -8.43 10.72 13.07
CA TYR A 31 -8.65 9.30 12.78
C TYR A 31 -7.56 8.70 11.88
N GLY A 32 -6.93 7.62 12.33
CA GLY A 32 -5.90 6.90 11.59
C GLY A 32 -4.58 7.67 11.37
N ILE A 33 -4.43 8.82 12.04
CA ILE A 33 -3.20 9.60 12.09
C ILE A 33 -2.56 9.43 13.47
N ASN A 34 -3.23 9.84 14.54
CA ASN A 34 -2.77 9.76 15.93
C ASN A 34 -3.78 9.06 16.86
N THR A 35 -4.64 8.23 16.27
CA THR A 35 -5.61 7.39 16.96
C THR A 35 -5.56 5.96 16.44
N GLY A 36 -6.08 5.01 17.21
CA GLY A 36 -6.31 3.65 16.74
C GLY A 36 -7.34 3.55 15.61
N PHE A 37 -7.59 2.32 15.16
CA PHE A 37 -8.48 2.01 14.05
C PHE A 37 -9.68 1.19 14.53
N GLY A 38 -10.82 1.28 13.84
CA GLY A 38 -12.05 0.57 14.24
C GLY A 38 -12.49 0.96 15.65
N ASP A 39 -12.67 -0.03 16.53
CA ASP A 39 -13.11 0.16 17.92
C ASP A 39 -12.15 1.06 18.74
N LEU A 40 -10.89 1.19 18.30
CA LEU A 40 -9.88 2.03 18.96
C LEU A 40 -9.80 3.44 18.37
N ALA A 41 -10.75 3.87 17.55
CA ALA A 41 -10.77 5.19 16.90
C ALA A 41 -10.69 6.38 17.87
N THR A 42 -11.06 6.19 19.15
CA THR A 42 -11.00 7.22 20.20
C THR A 42 -9.75 7.12 21.08
N THR A 43 -8.91 6.11 20.88
CA THR A 43 -7.69 5.91 21.66
C THR A 43 -6.51 6.59 20.97
N ARG A 44 -5.90 7.57 21.65
CA ARG A 44 -4.72 8.29 21.14
C ARG A 44 -3.47 7.40 21.19
N VAL A 45 -2.61 7.55 20.17
CA VAL A 45 -1.33 6.83 20.06
C VAL A 45 -0.24 7.84 19.73
N ASP A 46 0.89 7.74 20.44
CA ASP A 46 2.04 8.64 20.25
C ASP A 46 3.10 8.04 19.30
N ASP A 47 3.24 6.71 19.26
CA ASP A 47 4.11 6.01 18.29
C ASP A 47 3.42 5.90 16.92
N LEU A 48 3.51 6.96 16.13
CA LEU A 48 2.83 7.04 14.83
C LEU A 48 3.43 6.08 13.79
N VAL A 49 4.75 5.87 13.81
CA VAL A 49 5.44 4.98 12.87
C VAL A 49 5.06 3.53 13.16
N GLY A 50 5.15 3.12 14.43
CA GLY A 50 4.72 1.80 14.88
C GLY A 50 3.24 1.55 14.62
N LEU A 51 2.38 2.56 14.81
CA LEU A 51 0.95 2.48 14.51
C LEU A 51 0.69 2.10 13.04
N GLN A 52 1.35 2.77 12.08
CA GLN A 52 1.14 2.48 10.65
C GLN A 52 1.71 1.12 10.25
N ARG A 53 2.90 0.76 10.77
CA ARG A 53 3.49 -0.56 10.51
C ARG A 53 2.60 -1.68 11.06
N ASN A 54 2.15 -1.55 12.30
CA ASN A 54 1.33 -2.56 12.96
C ASN A 54 -0.05 -2.68 12.32
N LEU A 55 -0.60 -1.59 11.78
CA LEU A 55 -1.82 -1.65 10.97
C LEU A 55 -1.66 -2.61 9.79
N LEU A 56 -0.57 -2.47 9.01
CA LEU A 56 -0.34 -3.35 7.86
C LEU A 56 -0.22 -4.82 8.29
N ILE A 57 0.57 -5.10 9.32
CA ILE A 57 0.82 -6.46 9.79
C ILE A 57 -0.44 -7.09 10.36
N SER A 58 -1.19 -6.36 11.20
CA SER A 58 -2.42 -6.86 11.81
C SER A 58 -3.55 -7.11 10.80
N HIS A 59 -3.53 -6.44 9.65
CA HIS A 59 -4.55 -6.60 8.61
C HIS A 59 -4.16 -7.61 7.53
N ALA A 60 -2.92 -8.10 7.51
CA ALA A 60 -2.46 -9.12 6.57
C ALA A 60 -2.98 -10.53 6.91
N CYS A 61 -4.30 -10.66 7.10
CA CYS A 61 -5.01 -11.89 7.46
C CYS A 61 -5.62 -12.61 6.25
N GLY A 62 -5.26 -12.22 5.03
CA GLY A 62 -5.71 -12.92 3.82
C GLY A 62 -5.22 -14.38 3.77
N VAL A 63 -6.01 -15.26 3.18
CA VAL A 63 -5.74 -16.71 3.08
C VAL A 63 -6.08 -17.26 1.70
N GLY A 64 -5.79 -18.55 1.49
CA GLY A 64 -6.03 -19.25 0.22
C GLY A 64 -4.88 -19.09 -0.77
N GLU A 65 -5.12 -19.57 -2.00
CA GLU A 65 -4.14 -19.51 -3.09
C GLU A 65 -3.78 -18.06 -3.44
N ALA A 66 -2.57 -17.88 -3.95
CA ALA A 66 -2.12 -16.56 -4.42
C ALA A 66 -2.96 -16.10 -5.62
N LEU A 67 -3.25 -14.79 -5.66
CA LEU A 67 -3.89 -14.16 -6.81
C LEU A 67 -3.00 -14.29 -8.06
N PRO A 68 -3.61 -14.42 -9.25
CA PRO A 68 -2.87 -14.39 -10.51
C PRO A 68 -2.03 -13.12 -10.66
N ALA A 69 -0.86 -13.25 -11.29
CA ALA A 69 0.10 -12.16 -11.44
C ALA A 69 -0.51 -10.93 -12.14
N GLU A 70 -1.39 -11.14 -13.13
CA GLU A 70 -2.09 -10.06 -13.84
C GLU A 70 -3.01 -9.25 -12.92
N VAL A 71 -3.64 -9.89 -11.94
CA VAL A 71 -4.51 -9.22 -10.95
C VAL A 71 -3.65 -8.39 -10.00
N VAL A 72 -2.57 -8.96 -9.46
CA VAL A 72 -1.63 -8.23 -8.58
C VAL A 72 -1.02 -7.03 -9.30
N LYS A 73 -0.64 -7.20 -10.56
CA LYS A 73 -0.10 -6.13 -11.41
C LYS A 73 -1.13 -5.02 -11.67
N ALA A 74 -2.40 -5.37 -11.85
CA ALA A 74 -3.50 -4.41 -11.92
C ALA A 74 -3.71 -3.69 -10.57
N MET A 75 -3.69 -4.42 -9.45
CA MET A 75 -3.82 -3.85 -8.11
C MET A 75 -2.76 -2.78 -7.83
N LEU A 76 -1.48 -3.06 -8.13
CA LEU A 76 -0.38 -2.09 -7.99
C LEU A 76 -0.65 -0.82 -8.78
N LEU A 77 -1.00 -0.95 -10.07
CA LEU A 77 -1.25 0.20 -10.94
C LEU A 77 -2.46 1.02 -10.48
N LEU A 78 -3.56 0.36 -10.11
CA LEU A 78 -4.76 1.01 -9.62
C LEU A 78 -4.52 1.71 -8.28
N LYS A 79 -3.67 1.16 -7.40
CA LYS A 79 -3.24 1.84 -6.18
C LYS A 79 -2.42 3.08 -6.50
N VAL A 80 -1.42 2.97 -7.37
CA VAL A 80 -0.63 4.13 -7.85
C VAL A 80 -1.56 5.20 -8.43
N LYS A 81 -2.52 4.81 -9.28
CA LYS A 81 -3.49 5.73 -9.88
C LYS A 81 -4.34 6.44 -8.84
N ALA A 82 -4.90 5.73 -7.86
CA ALA A 82 -5.70 6.33 -6.80
C ALA A 82 -4.88 7.32 -5.97
N LEU A 83 -3.67 6.94 -5.54
CA LEU A 83 -2.79 7.81 -4.76
C LEU A 83 -2.31 9.04 -5.56
N SER A 84 -2.13 8.91 -6.88
CA SER A 84 -1.72 10.01 -7.77
C SER A 84 -2.73 11.16 -7.89
N GLN A 85 -3.95 10.98 -7.38
CA GLN A 85 -4.95 12.04 -7.31
C GLN A 85 -4.61 13.07 -6.22
N GLY A 86 -3.77 12.72 -5.22
CA GLY A 86 -3.29 13.64 -4.19
C GLY A 86 -4.34 13.98 -3.13
N HIS A 87 -5.14 13.00 -2.72
CA HIS A 87 -6.12 13.15 -1.63
C HIS A 87 -5.86 12.22 -0.44
N SER A 88 -4.79 11.43 -0.49
CA SER A 88 -4.54 10.37 0.49
C SER A 88 -3.57 10.77 1.60
N GLY A 89 -2.71 11.76 1.37
CA GLY A 89 -1.71 12.24 2.35
C GLY A 89 -0.44 11.39 2.43
N VAL A 90 -0.20 10.53 1.44
CA VAL A 90 1.02 9.69 1.33
C VAL A 90 2.21 10.48 0.80
N ALA A 91 3.41 10.02 1.12
CA ALA A 91 4.64 10.54 0.54
C ALA A 91 4.78 10.12 -0.94
N VAL A 92 5.49 10.93 -1.73
CA VAL A 92 5.80 10.59 -3.14
C VAL A 92 6.63 9.31 -3.23
N THR A 93 7.56 9.11 -2.30
CA THR A 93 8.42 7.91 -2.20
C THR A 93 7.60 6.63 -2.06
N THR A 94 6.50 6.67 -1.30
CA THR A 94 5.57 5.55 -1.13
C THR A 94 4.88 5.18 -2.45
N VAL A 95 4.38 6.18 -3.18
CA VAL A 95 3.75 5.95 -4.50
C VAL A 95 4.79 5.48 -5.53
N GLN A 96 6.00 6.03 -5.48
CA GLN A 96 7.09 5.63 -6.35
C GLN A 96 7.49 4.18 -6.11
N ARG A 97 7.59 3.71 -4.85
CA ARG A 97 7.94 2.32 -4.56
C ARG A 97 6.92 1.33 -5.12
N LEU A 98 5.61 1.62 -5.03
CA LEU A 98 4.58 0.80 -5.67
C LEU A 98 4.79 0.71 -7.19
N LEU A 99 5.17 1.83 -7.81
CA LEU A 99 5.46 1.90 -9.24
C LEU A 99 6.76 1.18 -9.60
N ASP A 100 7.75 1.17 -8.70
CA ASP A 100 9.00 0.43 -8.86
C ASP A 100 8.75 -1.08 -8.87
N HIS A 101 7.95 -1.60 -7.92
CA HIS A 101 7.48 -3.00 -7.93
C HIS A 101 6.80 -3.35 -9.25
N TRP A 102 5.89 -2.48 -9.73
CA TRP A 102 5.20 -2.69 -11.00
C TRP A 102 6.16 -2.68 -12.20
N ASN A 103 7.12 -1.76 -12.24
CA ASN A 103 8.08 -1.60 -13.33
C ASN A 103 9.12 -2.71 -13.38
N ALA A 104 9.51 -3.24 -12.22
CA ALA A 104 10.51 -4.28 -12.09
C ALA A 104 9.90 -5.70 -12.18
N ASP A 105 8.57 -5.84 -12.31
CA ASP A 105 7.87 -7.13 -12.24
C ASP A 105 8.18 -7.91 -10.94
N VAL A 106 8.35 -7.19 -9.83
CA VAL A 106 8.52 -7.75 -8.48
C VAL A 106 7.17 -7.69 -7.79
N LEU A 107 6.44 -8.80 -7.83
CA LEU A 107 5.01 -8.82 -7.50
C LEU A 107 4.77 -9.32 -6.07
N PRO A 108 4.07 -8.56 -5.21
CA PRO A 108 3.63 -9.04 -3.91
C PRO A 108 2.82 -10.33 -3.99
N VAL A 109 3.05 -11.27 -3.08
CA VAL A 109 2.20 -12.45 -2.93
C VAL A 109 0.94 -12.04 -2.18
N VAL A 110 -0.19 -12.01 -2.88
CA VAL A 110 -1.49 -11.62 -2.31
C VAL A 110 -2.43 -12.82 -2.28
N PRO A 111 -2.88 -13.28 -1.10
CA PRO A 111 -3.86 -14.35 -0.99
C PRO A 111 -5.23 -13.96 -1.60
N SER A 112 -5.94 -14.93 -2.15
CA SER A 112 -7.20 -14.74 -2.88
C SER A 112 -8.43 -14.55 -2.01
N GLN A 113 -8.36 -14.79 -0.70
CA GLN A 113 -9.49 -14.63 0.24
C GLN A 113 -9.13 -13.65 1.37
N GLY A 114 -10.14 -12.94 1.88
CA GLY A 114 -9.99 -12.01 3.02
C GLY A 114 -10.60 -10.63 2.79
N SER A 115 -11.05 -10.29 1.58
CA SER A 115 -11.86 -9.09 1.35
C SER A 115 -13.35 -9.37 1.60
N LEU A 116 -14.04 -8.40 2.20
CA LEU A 116 -15.50 -8.39 2.35
C LEU A 116 -16.21 -7.54 1.28
N GLY A 117 -15.45 -6.84 0.44
CA GLY A 117 -15.96 -6.02 -0.66
C GLY A 117 -16.84 -4.81 -0.29
N ALA A 118 -17.05 -4.52 1.00
CA ALA A 118 -17.94 -3.45 1.47
C ALA A 118 -17.21 -2.12 1.78
N SER A 119 -16.11 -2.16 2.53
CA SER A 119 -15.38 -0.95 3.00
C SER A 119 -13.90 -0.91 2.59
N GLY A 120 -13.50 -1.79 1.68
CA GLY A 120 -12.14 -1.88 1.16
C GLY A 120 -11.55 -3.29 1.25
N ASP A 121 -10.63 -3.58 0.34
CA ASP A 121 -9.85 -4.81 0.25
C ASP A 121 -8.71 -4.80 1.28
N LEU A 122 -9.00 -4.49 2.54
CA LEU A 122 -7.99 -4.21 3.57
C LEU A 122 -6.95 -5.34 3.68
N ALA A 123 -7.39 -6.59 3.80
CA ALA A 123 -6.48 -7.71 3.97
C ALA A 123 -5.66 -8.05 2.71
N PRO A 124 -6.25 -8.15 1.51
CA PRO A 124 -5.47 -8.28 0.28
C PRO A 124 -4.52 -7.10 0.03
N LEU A 125 -4.94 -5.87 0.33
CA LEU A 125 -4.09 -4.68 0.19
C LEU A 125 -2.98 -4.64 1.22
N ALA A 126 -3.19 -5.13 2.44
CA ALA A 126 -2.12 -5.28 3.42
C ALA A 126 -1.02 -6.19 2.87
N HIS A 127 -1.38 -7.37 2.35
CA HIS A 127 -0.44 -8.27 1.66
C HIS A 127 0.24 -7.61 0.44
N LEU A 128 -0.49 -6.78 -0.31
CA LEU A 128 0.07 -6.02 -1.44
C LEU A 128 1.19 -5.06 -1.01
N VAL A 129 1.09 -4.45 0.17
CA VAL A 129 1.96 -3.33 0.58
C VAL A 129 2.98 -3.67 1.67
N LEU A 130 2.85 -4.81 2.34
CA LEU A 130 3.88 -5.31 3.27
C LEU A 130 5.29 -5.33 2.66
N PRO A 131 5.47 -5.72 1.37
CA PRO A 131 6.80 -5.71 0.76
C PRO A 131 7.49 -4.34 0.74
N LEU A 132 6.71 -3.24 0.74
CA LEU A 132 7.27 -1.89 0.74
C LEU A 132 8.07 -1.61 2.02
N ILE A 133 7.71 -2.25 3.13
CA ILE A 133 8.36 -2.12 4.44
C ILE A 133 9.26 -3.32 4.77
N GLY A 134 9.53 -4.18 3.79
CA GLY A 134 10.38 -5.37 3.96
C GLY A 134 9.69 -6.60 4.55
N GLU A 135 8.37 -6.58 4.68
CA GLU A 135 7.57 -7.68 5.24
C GLU A 135 6.84 -8.47 4.16
N GLY A 136 6.41 -9.70 4.47
CA GLY A 136 5.68 -10.56 3.54
C GLY A 136 6.59 -11.19 2.47
N GLU A 137 6.00 -11.56 1.34
CA GLU A 137 6.68 -12.25 0.25
C GLU A 137 6.42 -11.57 -1.11
N VAL A 138 7.37 -11.72 -2.02
CA VAL A 138 7.25 -11.30 -3.42
C VAL A 138 7.66 -12.43 -4.36
N VAL A 139 7.13 -12.40 -5.58
CA VAL A 139 7.59 -13.19 -6.72
C VAL A 139 8.48 -12.30 -7.58
N MET A 140 9.72 -12.74 -7.81
CA MET A 140 10.71 -12.08 -8.66
C MET A 140 10.42 -12.33 -10.14
N PRO A 141 10.99 -11.54 -11.07
CA PRO A 141 10.77 -11.71 -12.51
C PRO A 141 11.20 -13.07 -13.07
N ASP A 142 12.13 -13.74 -12.40
CA ASP A 142 12.59 -15.10 -12.72
C ASP A 142 11.68 -16.21 -12.16
N GLY A 143 10.58 -15.84 -11.48
CA GLY A 143 9.61 -16.74 -10.88
C GLY A 143 9.93 -17.19 -9.45
N ARG A 144 11.09 -16.82 -8.88
CA ARG A 144 11.42 -17.17 -7.50
C ARG A 144 10.51 -16.42 -6.52
N LYS A 145 9.96 -17.14 -5.54
CA LYS A 145 9.31 -16.52 -4.38
C LYS A 145 10.34 -16.25 -3.28
N LEU A 146 10.43 -15.02 -2.80
CA LEU A 146 11.37 -14.59 -1.78
C LEU A 146 10.65 -13.85 -0.65
N ALA A 147 11.24 -13.91 0.56
CA ALA A 147 10.89 -12.97 1.61
C ALA A 147 11.21 -11.54 1.14
N SER A 148 10.32 -10.58 1.41
CA SER A 148 10.46 -9.21 0.92
C SER A 148 11.78 -8.56 1.34
N ALA A 149 12.24 -8.79 2.58
CA ALA A 149 13.51 -8.27 3.07
C ALA A 149 14.72 -8.72 2.21
N ASP A 150 14.70 -9.96 1.70
CA ASP A 150 15.76 -10.49 0.84
C ASP A 150 15.67 -9.92 -0.57
N ALA A 151 14.46 -9.81 -1.12
CA ALA A 151 14.23 -9.17 -2.42
C ALA A 151 14.66 -7.69 -2.40
N LEU A 152 14.32 -6.95 -1.36
CA LEU A 152 14.74 -5.56 -1.17
C LEU A 152 16.28 -5.43 -1.15
N ARG A 153 16.97 -6.36 -0.48
CA ARG A 153 18.44 -6.41 -0.45
C ARG A 153 19.02 -6.71 -1.83
N GLU A 154 18.46 -7.70 -2.54
CA GLU A 154 18.88 -8.06 -3.92
C GLU A 154 18.71 -6.89 -4.88
N LEU A 155 17.66 -6.09 -4.72
CA LEU A 155 17.34 -4.93 -5.55
C LEU A 155 18.01 -3.62 -5.10
N ASN A 156 18.74 -3.62 -3.99
CA ASN A 156 19.27 -2.42 -3.33
C ASN A 156 18.19 -1.37 -3.03
N TRP A 157 17.01 -1.83 -2.60
CA TRP A 157 15.88 -1.00 -2.25
C TRP A 157 15.78 -0.88 -0.72
N PRO A 158 15.86 0.32 -0.13
CA PRO A 158 15.58 0.46 1.29
C PRO A 158 14.11 0.17 1.58
N ALA A 159 13.85 -0.50 2.71
CA ALA A 159 12.52 -0.61 3.28
C ALA A 159 11.99 0.79 3.61
N LEU A 160 10.71 1.03 3.33
CA LEU A 160 10.09 2.31 3.65
C LEU A 160 9.79 2.40 5.14
N GLU A 161 10.06 3.57 5.72
CA GLU A 161 9.47 4.00 6.98
C GLU A 161 8.19 4.78 6.66
N LEU A 162 7.06 4.34 7.20
CA LEU A 162 5.76 4.95 6.90
C LEU A 162 5.51 6.15 7.81
N GLY A 163 5.19 7.29 7.20
CA GLY A 163 4.74 8.48 7.91
C GLY A 163 3.27 8.38 8.35
N PRO A 164 2.77 9.40 9.06
CA PRO A 164 1.40 9.42 9.58
C PRO A 164 0.36 9.19 8.46
N LYS A 165 -0.65 8.36 8.74
CA LYS A 165 -1.75 7.95 7.82
C LYS A 165 -1.34 7.08 6.62
N GLU A 166 -0.05 6.88 6.34
CA GLU A 166 0.35 6.17 5.12
C GLU A 166 -0.09 4.71 5.11
N GLY A 167 0.02 4.00 6.24
CA GLY A 167 -0.46 2.62 6.36
C GLY A 167 -1.94 2.51 6.00
N LEU A 168 -2.77 3.39 6.57
CA LEU A 168 -4.21 3.41 6.29
C LEU A 168 -4.50 3.75 4.82
N ALA A 169 -3.81 4.76 4.27
CA ALA A 169 -3.99 5.16 2.89
C ALA A 169 -3.60 4.06 1.89
N LEU A 170 -2.60 3.23 2.23
CA LEU A 170 -2.16 2.10 1.43
C LEU A 170 -3.20 0.99 1.40
N ILE A 171 -3.80 0.64 2.55
CA ILE A 171 -4.73 -0.50 2.63
C ILE A 171 -6.19 -0.14 2.38
N ASN A 172 -6.57 1.13 2.44
CA ASN A 172 -7.92 1.54 2.13
C ASN A 172 -8.13 1.69 0.60
N GLY A 173 -9.15 1.01 0.06
CA GLY A 173 -9.48 1.01 -1.36
C GLY A 173 -9.98 -0.34 -1.87
N THR A 174 -10.39 -0.40 -3.13
CA THR A 174 -11.06 -1.55 -3.77
C THR A 174 -10.24 -2.19 -4.90
N GLN A 175 -8.92 -2.13 -4.80
CA GLN A 175 -8.03 -2.53 -5.90
C GLN A 175 -8.08 -4.01 -6.25
N MET A 176 -8.33 -4.91 -5.30
CA MET A 176 -8.45 -6.35 -5.59
C MET A 176 -9.71 -6.60 -6.42
N MET A 177 -10.86 -6.06 -6.00
CA MET A 177 -12.11 -6.19 -6.74
C MET A 177 -12.01 -5.58 -8.13
N LEU A 178 -11.51 -4.34 -8.22
CA LEU A 178 -11.36 -3.63 -9.49
C LEU A 178 -10.37 -4.33 -10.41
N GLY A 179 -9.21 -4.75 -9.89
CA GLY A 179 -8.20 -5.46 -10.68
C GLY A 179 -8.72 -6.80 -11.21
N THR A 180 -9.42 -7.56 -10.36
CA THR A 180 -10.05 -8.83 -10.77
C THR A 180 -11.10 -8.61 -11.84
N GLY A 181 -11.99 -7.62 -11.64
CA GLY A 181 -13.03 -7.28 -12.62
C GLY A 181 -12.45 -6.82 -13.97
N MET A 182 -11.39 -6.02 -13.96
CA MET A 182 -10.70 -5.60 -15.19
C MET A 182 -10.12 -6.79 -15.96
N VAL A 183 -9.39 -7.68 -15.27
CA VAL A 183 -8.80 -8.87 -15.90
C VAL A 183 -9.88 -9.81 -16.44
N ALA A 184 -11.00 -9.95 -15.73
CA ALA A 184 -12.10 -10.79 -16.17
C ALA A 184 -12.77 -10.29 -17.45
N LEU A 185 -12.82 -8.96 -17.68
CA LEU A 185 -13.42 -8.36 -18.88
C LEU A 185 -12.50 -8.33 -20.11
N GLU A 186 -11.20 -8.53 -19.92
CA GLU A 186 -10.21 -8.56 -21.02
C GLU A 186 -10.11 -9.95 -21.67
N ARG A 187 -10.72 -10.97 -21.06
CA ARG A 187 -10.78 -12.35 -21.54
C ARG A 187 -12.04 -12.60 -22.36
#